data_AF-A0A8J2JE12-F1
#
_entry.id   AF-A0A8J2JE12-F1
#
_cell.length_a   1.000
_cell.length_b   1.000
_cell.length_c   1.000
_cell.angle_alpha   90.00
_cell.angle_beta   90.00
_cell.angle_gamma   90.00
#
_symmetry.space_group_name_H-M   'P 1'
#
loop_
_entity.id
_entity.type
_entity.pdbx_description
1 polymer ?
#
loop_
_entity_poly.entity_id
_entity_poly.type
_entity_poly.pdbx_seq_one_letter_code
_entity_poly.pdbx_strand_id
1 'polypeptide(L)'
;MLLPLYIVKMALSEFSDLVRDFSAWLKFTYSIPTDPDPLDTLREANKVPSLAIPLSAQSHVLPGKERIHVSVLSKEKPENYEKPFVFDNNVKSWYDVIRRGKIQSNNGNCLGWKPEGESSYQWISYETVINRSVNFGRGLRHLGQKEKDFIGIYSKNRVEWVLADLGVTSFSMSSVPLYDTLGPSACHFIISQAEIATVVVESEKNLLSILENIPLCLENIIYMEQLRPEVQKWARDLGHKLYHFQEIEKIGENKQNWYSEKPPKPDDIAFLCYTSGTTGTPKGVIITHANYVSNISSVLTWLNHSGHLLTKDDVLFSLLPLAHIYERFTEGSMLLAGASIGFSSDPLKLLDDLQALRPTFIPCVPRILNRIYDK
;
A
#
# COMPACT_ATOMS: atom_id res chain seq x y z
N MET A 1 15.37 13.04 -4.40
CA MET A 1 14.42 14.15 -4.21
C MET A 1 13.42 13.69 -3.17
N LEU A 2 13.68 13.97 -1.89
CA LEU A 2 12.77 13.65 -0.80
C LEU A 2 11.63 14.66 -0.86
N LEU A 3 10.49 14.28 -1.47
CA LEU A 3 9.24 14.97 -1.19
C LEU A 3 8.97 14.82 0.31
N PRO A 4 8.59 15.90 1.02
CA PRO A 4 8.18 15.75 2.41
C PRO A 4 6.94 14.84 2.46
N LEU A 5 7.13 13.68 3.09
CA LEU A 5 6.08 12.70 3.36
C LEU A 5 5.45 13.09 4.70
N TYR A 6 4.14 13.33 4.71
CA TYR A 6 3.42 13.76 5.90
C TYR A 6 2.53 12.63 6.41
N ILE A 7 2.73 12.23 7.66
CA ILE A 7 1.89 11.28 8.37
C ILE A 7 1.08 12.05 9.40
N VAL A 8 -0.25 11.92 9.37
CA VAL A 8 -1.14 12.51 10.37
C VAL A 8 -1.77 11.37 11.18
N LYS A 9 -1.41 11.28 12.47
CA LYS A 9 -2.09 10.43 13.45
C LYS A 9 -2.99 11.31 14.32
N MET A 10 -4.26 10.94 14.45
CA MET A 10 -5.27 11.74 15.14
C MET A 10 -5.81 11.02 16.38
N ALA A 11 -6.06 11.78 17.45
CA ALA A 11 -6.89 11.30 18.56
C ALA A 11 -8.38 11.39 18.20
N LEU A 12 -9.21 10.45 18.68
CA LEU A 12 -10.66 10.43 18.42
C LEU A 12 -11.39 11.73 18.84
N SER A 13 -10.87 12.45 19.85
CA SER A 13 -11.39 13.75 20.29
C SER A 13 -11.10 14.90 19.31
N GLU A 14 -10.04 14.81 18.51
CA GLU A 14 -9.64 15.82 17.53
C GLU A 14 -10.43 15.69 16.22
N PHE A 15 -11.05 14.53 15.99
CA PHE A 15 -11.82 14.25 14.79
C PHE A 15 -13.11 15.07 14.70
N SER A 16 -13.77 15.36 15.83
CA SER A 16 -14.97 16.22 15.84
C SER A 16 -14.66 17.67 15.47
N ASP A 17 -13.48 18.15 15.85
CA ASP A 17 -13.02 19.51 15.55
C ASP A 17 -12.52 19.61 14.11
N LEU A 18 -11.89 18.54 13.60
CA LEU A 18 -11.52 18.39 12.18
C LEU A 18 -12.73 18.46 11.24
N VAL A 19 -13.82 17.77 11.58
CA VAL A 19 -15.07 17.77 10.80
C VAL A 19 -15.79 19.12 10.88
N ARG A 20 -15.58 19.89 11.96
CA ARG A 20 -16.17 21.22 12.15
C ARG A 20 -15.40 22.33 11.47
N ASP A 21 -14.07 22.33 11.51
CA ASP A 21 -13.22 23.39 10.94
C ASP A 21 -11.78 22.91 10.65
N PHE A 22 -11.61 22.13 9.58
CA PHE A 22 -10.31 21.63 9.11
C PHE A 22 -9.31 22.78 8.78
N SER A 23 -9.81 23.93 8.32
CA SER A 23 -9.00 25.11 8.02
C SER A 23 -8.36 25.70 9.28
N ALA A 24 -9.12 25.77 10.38
CA ALA A 24 -8.59 26.19 11.69
C ALA A 24 -7.56 25.20 12.24
N TRP A 25 -7.77 23.88 12.07
CA TRP A 25 -6.81 22.85 12.50
C TRP A 25 -5.50 22.89 11.69
N LEU A 26 -5.57 23.07 10.36
CA LEU A 26 -4.38 23.28 9.52
C LEU A 26 -3.62 24.56 9.93
N LYS A 27 -4.34 25.67 10.19
CA LYS A 27 -3.73 26.93 10.65
C LYS A 27 -3.08 26.79 12.03
N PHE A 28 -3.66 26.00 12.93
CA PHE A 28 -3.11 25.69 14.25
C PHE A 28 -1.86 24.81 14.16
N THR A 29 -1.85 23.83 13.26
CA THR A 29 -0.73 22.87 13.11
C THR A 29 0.41 23.40 12.23
N TYR A 30 0.17 24.38 11.34
CA TYR A 30 1.12 24.84 10.31
C TYR A 30 1.33 26.36 10.25
N SER A 31 1.07 27.14 11.31
CA SER A 31 1.49 28.55 11.31
C SER A 31 3.02 28.63 11.28
N ILE A 32 3.60 28.97 10.13
CA ILE A 32 4.98 29.45 10.01
C ILE A 32 4.92 30.98 10.05
N PRO A 33 5.30 31.65 11.15
CA PRO A 33 5.26 33.11 11.21
C PRO A 33 6.38 33.69 10.33
N THR A 34 6.02 34.65 9.49
CA THR A 34 6.95 35.49 8.73
C THR A 34 7.29 36.75 9.55
N ASP A 35 8.06 36.64 10.64
CA ASP A 35 8.95 37.68 11.22
C ASP A 35 9.56 37.21 12.58
N PRO A 36 10.60 37.89 13.15
CA PRO A 36 11.78 37.22 13.69
C PRO A 36 11.56 36.54 15.05
N ASP A 37 12.19 35.37 15.13
CA ASP A 37 12.38 34.43 16.24
C ASP A 37 11.17 34.12 17.15
N PRO A 38 10.31 33.17 16.75
CA PRO A 38 9.19 32.68 17.56
C PRO A 38 9.58 31.58 18.58
N LEU A 39 10.86 31.43 18.95
CA LEU A 39 11.27 30.43 19.94
C LEU A 39 11.01 30.86 21.40
N ASP A 40 10.84 32.15 21.67
CA ASP A 40 10.67 32.64 23.05
C ASP A 40 9.22 32.60 23.55
N THR A 41 8.22 32.74 22.67
CA THR A 41 6.80 32.73 23.08
C THR A 41 6.19 31.34 23.19
N LEU A 42 6.84 30.30 22.65
CA LEU A 42 6.36 28.91 22.68
C LEU A 42 6.82 28.11 23.92
N ARG A 43 7.64 28.69 24.81
CA ARG A 43 8.11 28.00 26.03
C ARG A 43 7.10 28.00 27.18
N GLU A 44 6.08 28.85 27.16
CA GLU A 44 5.18 29.02 28.32
C GLU A 44 3.79 28.35 28.17
N ALA A 45 3.42 27.79 27.01
CA ALA A 45 2.11 27.16 26.82
C ALA A 45 2.23 25.67 26.42
N ASN A 46 2.07 24.78 27.42
CA ASN A 46 1.69 23.36 27.31
C ASN A 46 2.37 22.46 26.23
N LYS A 47 3.35 21.68 26.69
CA LYS A 47 3.56 20.22 26.44
C LYS A 47 3.19 19.63 25.06
N VAL A 48 3.72 20.17 23.97
CA VAL A 48 4.02 19.37 22.77
C VAL A 48 5.45 19.67 22.36
N PRO A 49 6.40 18.72 22.43
CA PRO A 49 7.75 18.97 21.96
C PRO A 49 7.69 19.28 20.47
N SER A 50 8.07 20.49 20.07
CA SER A 50 8.22 20.86 18.68
C SER A 50 9.19 19.88 18.01
N LEU A 51 8.66 19.02 17.14
CA LEU A 51 9.39 17.92 16.49
C LEU A 51 10.30 18.39 15.34
N ALA A 52 10.79 19.63 15.39
CA ALA A 52 11.66 20.20 14.37
C ALA A 52 13.12 19.81 14.64
N ILE A 53 13.49 18.59 14.28
CA ILE A 53 14.90 18.21 14.17
C ILE A 53 15.46 18.92 12.92
N PRO A 54 16.52 19.73 13.00
CA PRO A 54 17.13 20.37 11.84
C PRO A 54 17.40 19.35 10.73
N LEU A 55 17.19 19.68 9.46
CA LEU A 55 17.37 18.74 8.34
C LEU A 55 18.76 18.08 8.36
N SER A 56 19.79 18.84 8.73
CA SER A 56 21.18 18.38 8.92
C SER A 56 21.38 17.43 10.09
N ALA A 57 20.42 17.36 11.01
CA ALA A 57 20.42 16.52 12.21
C ALA A 57 19.42 15.34 12.10
N GLN A 58 18.68 15.21 10.99
CA GLN A 58 17.76 14.08 10.77
C GLN A 58 18.48 12.82 10.27
N SER A 59 19.63 13.00 9.61
CA SER A 59 20.45 11.89 9.11
C SER A 59 21.93 12.27 9.02
N HIS A 60 22.82 11.29 9.13
CA HIS A 60 24.24 11.42 8.80
C HIS A 60 24.57 10.67 7.51
N VAL A 61 25.56 11.17 6.77
CA VAL A 61 26.00 10.56 5.50
C VAL A 61 27.11 9.56 5.78
N LEU A 62 26.97 8.32 5.29
CA LEU A 62 28.03 7.31 5.38
C LEU A 62 29.18 7.63 4.42
N PRO A 63 30.44 7.33 4.81
CA PRO A 63 31.57 7.37 3.90
C PRO A 63 31.35 6.40 2.74
N GLY A 64 31.46 6.86 1.50
CA GLY A 64 31.29 6.01 0.30
C GLY A 64 30.90 6.81 -0.94
N LYS A 65 31.03 6.18 -2.12
CA LYS A 65 30.66 6.82 -3.40
C LYS A 65 29.14 7.03 -3.48
N GLU A 66 28.33 6.18 -2.85
CA GLU A 66 26.87 6.28 -2.90
C GLU A 66 26.29 7.38 -2.00
N ARG A 67 27.06 7.92 -1.03
CA ARG A 67 26.60 8.95 -0.06
C ARG A 67 25.26 8.61 0.60
N ILE A 68 25.18 7.40 1.15
CA ILE A 68 23.97 6.88 1.81
C ILE A 68 23.68 7.72 3.06
N HIS A 69 22.45 8.21 3.18
CA HIS A 69 21.97 8.90 4.39
C HIS A 69 21.35 7.89 5.37
N VAL A 70 21.70 8.00 6.64
CA VAL A 70 21.24 7.11 7.70
C VAL A 70 20.59 7.90 8.82
N SER A 71 19.48 7.38 9.35
CA SER A 71 18.79 7.96 10.51
C SER A 71 19.71 8.10 11.72
N VAL A 72 19.70 9.27 12.36
CA VAL A 72 20.43 9.54 13.61
C VAL A 72 19.95 8.69 14.80
N LEU A 73 18.76 8.09 14.69
CA LEU A 73 18.23 7.17 15.70
C LEU A 73 18.88 5.79 15.63
N SER A 74 19.61 5.49 14.56
CA SER A 74 20.36 4.24 14.48
C SER A 74 21.61 4.33 15.35
N LYS A 75 21.58 3.64 16.49
CA LYS A 75 22.71 3.46 17.40
C LYS A 75 23.72 2.43 16.90
N GLU A 76 23.50 1.85 15.72
CA GLU A 76 24.32 0.79 15.19
C GLU A 76 25.50 1.33 14.39
N LYS A 77 26.61 0.58 14.43
CA LYS A 77 27.82 0.91 13.67
C LYS A 77 27.57 0.75 12.15
N PRO A 78 28.35 1.45 11.30
CA PRO A 78 28.30 1.31 9.84
C PRO A 78 28.20 -0.12 9.30
N GLU A 79 28.97 -1.02 9.89
CA GLU A 79 29.01 -2.46 9.60
C GLU A 79 27.72 -3.24 9.91
N ASN A 80 26.78 -2.68 10.67
CA ASN A 80 25.48 -3.30 10.95
C ASN A 80 24.34 -2.76 10.07
N TYR A 81 24.54 -1.69 9.30
CA TYR A 81 23.54 -1.22 8.32
C TYR A 81 23.27 -2.22 7.20
N GLU A 82 24.10 -3.26 7.08
CA GLU A 82 23.89 -4.37 6.17
C GLU A 82 22.74 -5.30 6.60
N LYS A 83 22.29 -5.23 7.87
CA LYS A 83 21.20 -6.08 8.37
C LYS A 83 19.87 -5.33 8.36
N PRO A 84 18.81 -5.90 7.77
CA PRO A 84 17.48 -5.29 7.80
C PRO A 84 17.00 -5.16 9.25
N PHE A 85 16.50 -3.99 9.62
CA PHE A 85 15.91 -3.73 10.93
C PHE A 85 14.59 -4.49 11.05
N VAL A 86 14.32 -5.20 12.15
CA VAL A 86 13.08 -5.97 12.30
C VAL A 86 12.45 -5.67 13.66
N PHE A 87 11.19 -5.21 13.66
CA PHE A 87 10.43 -4.90 14.88
C PHE A 87 10.03 -6.17 15.64
N ASP A 88 9.72 -7.26 14.91
CA ASP A 88 9.41 -8.58 15.45
C ASP A 88 10.19 -9.65 14.67
N ASN A 89 11.10 -10.36 15.34
CA ASN A 89 11.98 -11.36 14.71
C ASN A 89 11.24 -12.51 14.00
N ASN A 90 9.95 -12.69 14.25
CA ASN A 90 9.12 -13.69 13.57
C ASN A 90 8.53 -13.16 12.26
N VAL A 91 8.63 -11.87 11.98
CA VAL A 91 8.15 -11.25 10.74
C VAL A 91 9.33 -11.07 9.79
N LYS A 92 9.33 -11.87 8.72
CA LYS A 92 10.44 -11.95 7.76
C LYS A 92 10.01 -11.57 6.35
N SER A 93 8.72 -11.52 6.12
CA SER A 93 8.13 -11.25 4.81
C SER A 93 6.74 -10.63 4.92
N TRP A 94 6.22 -10.18 3.78
CA TRP A 94 4.84 -9.67 3.69
C TRP A 94 3.80 -10.74 4.04
N TYR A 95 4.11 -12.01 3.76
CA TYR A 95 3.35 -13.16 4.21
C TYR A 95 3.21 -13.22 5.74
N ASP A 96 4.25 -12.90 6.48
CA ASP A 96 4.24 -12.95 7.94
C ASP A 96 3.48 -11.77 8.56
N VAL A 97 3.53 -10.60 7.90
CA VAL A 97 2.90 -9.37 8.41
C VAL A 97 1.41 -9.56 8.67
N ILE A 98 0.66 -10.05 7.68
CA ILE A 98 -0.80 -10.25 7.83
C ILE A 98 -1.13 -11.30 8.90
N ARG A 99 -0.30 -12.34 9.03
CA ARG A 99 -0.48 -13.41 10.04
C ARG A 99 -0.20 -12.90 11.45
N ARG A 100 0.82 -12.07 11.62
CA ARG A 100 1.05 -11.37 12.89
C ARG A 100 -0.10 -10.41 13.21
N GLY A 101 -0.57 -9.66 12.22
CA GLY A 101 -1.72 -8.77 12.36
C GLY A 101 -2.96 -9.50 12.88
N LYS A 102 -3.26 -10.69 12.34
CA LYS A 102 -4.33 -11.58 12.83
C LYS A 102 -4.19 -11.89 14.32
N ILE A 103 -2.98 -12.25 14.77
CA ILE A 103 -2.72 -12.58 16.16
C ILE A 103 -2.93 -11.35 17.05
N GLN A 104 -2.37 -10.19 16.66
CA GLN A 104 -2.48 -8.97 17.46
C GLN A 104 -3.88 -8.40 17.55
N SER A 105 -4.65 -8.50 16.48
CA SER A 105 -6.03 -8.03 16.44
C SER A 105 -7.02 -9.00 17.08
N ASN A 106 -6.56 -10.21 17.45
CA ASN A 106 -7.43 -11.34 17.80
C ASN A 106 -8.47 -11.61 16.70
N ASN A 107 -8.01 -11.67 15.44
CA ASN A 107 -8.84 -11.84 14.24
C ASN A 107 -9.89 -10.72 14.05
N GLY A 108 -9.56 -9.48 14.44
CA GLY A 108 -10.43 -8.33 14.28
C GLY A 108 -10.65 -7.89 12.83
N ASN A 109 -11.25 -6.72 12.66
CA ASN A 109 -11.41 -6.08 11.35
C ASN A 109 -10.03 -5.90 10.67
N CYS A 110 -9.97 -6.17 9.37
CA CYS A 110 -8.75 -6.03 8.60
C CYS A 110 -8.94 -5.04 7.46
N LEU A 111 -9.85 -5.36 6.52
CA LEU A 111 -10.10 -4.54 5.34
C LEU A 111 -11.56 -4.15 5.29
N GLY A 112 -11.85 -2.89 4.98
CA GLY A 112 -13.19 -2.37 4.89
C GLY A 112 -13.42 -1.45 3.70
N TRP A 113 -14.66 -1.44 3.21
CA TRP A 113 -15.10 -0.60 2.10
C TRP A 113 -16.50 -0.07 2.39
N LYS A 114 -16.85 1.06 1.78
CA LYS A 114 -18.21 1.60 1.83
C LYS A 114 -18.94 1.23 0.53
N PRO A 115 -19.94 0.34 0.54
CA PRO A 115 -20.74 0.05 -0.65
C PRO A 115 -21.45 1.31 -1.16
N GLU A 116 -21.75 1.32 -2.46
CA GLU A 116 -22.50 2.42 -3.05
C GLU A 116 -23.92 2.51 -2.45
N GLY A 117 -24.32 3.73 -2.07
CA GLY A 117 -25.62 3.99 -1.43
C GLY A 117 -25.64 3.74 0.08
N GLU A 118 -24.60 3.13 0.65
CA GLU A 118 -24.52 2.84 2.09
C GLU A 118 -23.84 3.98 2.87
N SER A 119 -24.27 4.17 4.12
CA SER A 119 -23.72 5.17 5.03
C SER A 119 -22.55 4.67 5.88
N SER A 120 -22.34 3.35 5.93
CA SER A 120 -21.37 2.71 6.82
C SER A 120 -20.43 1.77 6.09
N TYR A 121 -19.22 1.60 6.64
CA TYR A 121 -18.23 0.68 6.12
C TYR A 121 -18.59 -0.77 6.49
N GLN A 122 -18.43 -1.65 5.51
CA GLN A 122 -18.43 -3.10 5.71
C GLN A 122 -16.98 -3.58 5.90
N TRP A 123 -16.79 -4.62 6.70
CA TRP A 123 -15.48 -5.10 7.10
C TRP A 123 -15.35 -6.62 6.90
N ILE A 124 -14.14 -7.06 6.55
CA ILE A 124 -13.74 -8.46 6.60
C ILE A 124 -12.60 -8.66 7.60
N SER A 125 -12.61 -9.80 8.29
CA SER A 125 -11.60 -10.14 9.29
C SER A 125 -10.26 -10.52 8.68
N TYR A 126 -9.19 -10.48 9.47
CA TYR A 126 -7.86 -10.93 9.06
C TYR A 126 -7.86 -12.36 8.52
N GLU A 127 -8.60 -13.28 9.16
CA GLU A 127 -8.72 -14.66 8.69
C GLU A 127 -9.45 -14.76 7.35
N THR A 128 -10.49 -13.96 7.15
CA THR A 128 -11.19 -13.90 5.86
C THR A 128 -10.26 -13.41 4.77
N VAL A 129 -9.48 -12.36 5.05
CA VAL A 129 -8.47 -11.81 4.13
C VAL A 129 -7.43 -12.87 3.79
N ILE A 130 -6.85 -13.54 4.79
CA ILE A 130 -5.84 -14.59 4.57
C ILE A 130 -6.41 -15.73 3.73
N ASN A 131 -7.60 -16.26 4.08
CA ASN A 131 -8.20 -17.38 3.38
C ASN A 131 -8.52 -17.04 1.92
N ARG A 132 -9.13 -15.88 1.66
CA ARG A 132 -9.43 -15.39 0.31
C ARG A 132 -8.16 -15.17 -0.51
N SER A 133 -7.13 -14.56 0.09
CA SER A 133 -5.84 -14.35 -0.57
C SER A 133 -5.17 -15.67 -0.94
N VAL A 134 -5.14 -16.65 -0.02
CA VAL A 134 -4.56 -17.97 -0.28
C VAL A 134 -5.36 -18.71 -1.37
N ASN A 135 -6.69 -18.62 -1.36
CA ASN A 135 -7.51 -19.19 -2.43
C ASN A 135 -7.21 -18.53 -3.78
N PHE A 136 -7.10 -17.20 -3.84
CA PHE A 136 -6.69 -16.50 -5.06
C PHE A 136 -5.31 -16.98 -5.56
N GLY A 137 -4.32 -17.08 -4.67
CA GLY A 137 -2.99 -17.60 -5.00
C GLY A 137 -3.00 -19.04 -5.51
N ARG A 138 -3.80 -19.94 -4.91
CA ARG A 138 -4.01 -21.31 -5.42
C ARG A 138 -4.67 -21.34 -6.80
N GLY A 139 -5.57 -20.40 -7.06
CA GLY A 139 -6.16 -20.21 -8.38
C GLY A 139 -5.10 -19.83 -9.41
N LEU A 140 -4.19 -18.90 -9.10
CA LEU A 140 -3.05 -18.57 -9.96
C LEU A 140 -2.14 -19.78 -10.23
N ARG A 141 -1.88 -20.61 -9.21
CA ARG A 141 -1.13 -21.86 -9.38
C ARG A 141 -1.81 -22.84 -10.33
N HIS A 142 -3.14 -22.93 -10.30
CA HIS A 142 -3.91 -23.72 -11.27
C HIS A 142 -3.84 -23.17 -12.69
N LEU A 143 -3.73 -21.86 -12.85
CA LEU A 143 -3.48 -21.23 -14.15
C LEU A 143 -2.05 -21.43 -14.67
N GLY A 144 -1.18 -22.09 -13.89
CA GLY A 144 0.18 -22.44 -14.29
C GLY A 144 1.26 -21.46 -13.82
N GLN A 145 0.91 -20.45 -13.03
CA GLN A 145 1.89 -19.51 -12.46
C GLN A 145 2.85 -20.23 -11.50
N LYS A 146 4.13 -19.85 -11.56
CA LYS A 146 5.24 -20.46 -10.84
C LYS A 146 5.77 -19.52 -9.76
N GLU A 147 6.61 -20.05 -8.88
CA GLU A 147 7.31 -19.21 -7.92
C GLU A 147 8.22 -18.24 -8.70
N LYS A 148 8.34 -17.00 -8.22
CA LYS A 148 9.08 -15.89 -8.83
C LYS A 148 8.48 -15.30 -10.11
N ASP A 149 7.34 -15.81 -10.57
CA ASP A 149 6.60 -15.15 -11.65
C ASP A 149 6.08 -13.79 -11.17
N PHE A 150 6.03 -12.84 -12.11
CA PHE A 150 5.47 -11.53 -11.90
C PHE A 150 3.98 -11.50 -12.26
N ILE A 151 3.16 -10.97 -11.35
CA ILE A 151 1.72 -10.77 -11.56
C ILE A 151 1.43 -9.28 -11.61
N GLY A 152 0.92 -8.80 -12.73
CA GLY A 152 0.51 -7.40 -12.86
C GLY A 152 -0.79 -7.17 -12.12
N ILE A 153 -0.92 -6.06 -11.39
CA ILE A 153 -2.24 -5.60 -10.91
C ILE A 153 -2.47 -4.15 -11.29
N TYR A 154 -3.52 -3.93 -12.07
CA TYR A 154 -3.98 -2.64 -12.54
C TYR A 154 -5.33 -2.30 -11.91
N SER A 155 -5.27 -1.64 -10.74
CA SER A 155 -6.46 -1.39 -9.92
C SER A 155 -6.29 -0.16 -9.03
N LYS A 156 -7.39 0.53 -8.74
CA LYS A 156 -7.46 1.48 -7.62
C LYS A 156 -7.46 0.73 -6.28
N ASN A 157 -7.40 1.45 -5.18
CA ASN A 157 -7.39 0.81 -3.87
C ASN A 157 -8.74 0.16 -3.60
N ARG A 158 -8.70 -1.14 -3.26
CA ARG A 158 -9.88 -1.95 -2.89
C ARG A 158 -9.43 -3.22 -2.21
N VAL A 159 -10.40 -3.93 -1.62
CA VAL A 159 -10.18 -5.22 -0.96
C VAL A 159 -9.46 -6.21 -1.87
N GLU A 160 -9.97 -6.41 -3.09
CA GLU A 160 -9.44 -7.39 -4.04
C GLU A 160 -8.01 -7.08 -4.47
N TRP A 161 -7.57 -5.82 -4.36
CA TRP A 161 -6.18 -5.48 -4.59
C TRP A 161 -5.31 -6.11 -3.49
N VAL A 162 -5.59 -5.84 -2.22
CA VAL A 162 -4.82 -6.44 -1.12
C VAL A 162 -4.90 -7.98 -1.14
N LEU A 163 -6.06 -8.56 -1.50
CA LEU A 163 -6.21 -10.00 -1.66
C LEU A 163 -5.31 -10.57 -2.77
N ALA A 164 -5.24 -9.91 -3.92
CA ALA A 164 -4.36 -10.33 -5.01
C ALA A 164 -2.89 -10.28 -4.57
N ASP A 165 -2.46 -9.18 -3.97
CA ASP A 165 -1.09 -8.95 -3.53
C ASP A 165 -0.62 -10.00 -2.49
N LEU A 166 -1.46 -10.28 -1.50
CA LEU A 166 -1.21 -11.32 -0.49
C LEU A 166 -1.28 -12.73 -1.08
N GLY A 167 -2.16 -12.96 -2.05
CA GLY A 167 -2.30 -14.25 -2.73
C GLY A 167 -1.08 -14.59 -3.58
N VAL A 168 -0.57 -13.60 -4.32
CA VAL A 168 0.70 -13.66 -5.06
C VAL A 168 1.85 -13.99 -4.10
N THR A 169 1.95 -13.22 -3.01
CA THR A 169 2.98 -13.41 -1.98
C THR A 169 2.94 -14.78 -1.32
N SER A 170 1.76 -15.37 -1.11
CA SER A 170 1.60 -16.67 -0.42
C SER A 170 2.15 -17.88 -1.19
N PHE A 171 2.56 -17.66 -2.44
CA PHE A 171 3.14 -18.68 -3.32
C PHE A 171 4.45 -18.22 -3.94
N SER A 172 5.18 -17.34 -3.24
CA SER A 172 6.48 -16.78 -3.67
C SER A 172 6.48 -16.16 -5.07
N MET A 173 5.35 -15.67 -5.55
CA MET A 173 5.26 -14.79 -6.72
C MET A 173 5.46 -13.33 -6.29
N SER A 174 5.67 -12.43 -7.25
CA SER A 174 5.88 -11.00 -6.96
C SER A 174 4.86 -10.14 -7.69
N SER A 175 4.30 -9.14 -7.02
CA SER A 175 3.32 -8.25 -7.64
C SER A 175 3.99 -7.08 -8.36
N VAL A 176 3.39 -6.68 -9.48
CA VAL A 176 3.81 -5.55 -10.30
C VAL A 176 2.64 -4.58 -10.43
N PRO A 177 2.57 -3.54 -9.58
CA PRO A 177 1.50 -2.56 -9.66
C PRO A 177 1.54 -1.75 -10.97
N LEU A 178 0.36 -1.59 -11.59
CA LEU A 178 0.09 -0.75 -12.75
C LEU A 178 -0.94 0.32 -12.39
N TYR A 179 -0.86 1.51 -12.98
CA TYR A 179 -1.77 2.62 -12.66
C TYR A 179 -1.88 3.65 -13.80
N ASP A 180 -3.03 4.32 -13.86
CA ASP A 180 -3.46 5.15 -14.99
C ASP A 180 -2.48 6.26 -15.38
N THR A 181 -1.77 6.85 -14.41
CA THR A 181 -0.90 8.00 -14.69
C THR A 181 0.38 7.62 -15.44
N LEU A 182 0.67 6.34 -15.59
CA LEU A 182 1.75 5.85 -16.46
C LEU A 182 1.37 5.92 -17.95
N GLY A 183 0.07 5.75 -18.26
CA GLY A 183 -0.47 5.67 -19.61
C GLY A 183 -0.28 4.30 -20.30
N PRO A 184 -1.02 4.02 -21.40
CA PRO A 184 -1.04 2.72 -22.08
C PRO A 184 0.34 2.24 -22.55
N SER A 185 1.17 3.14 -23.11
CA SER A 185 2.51 2.79 -23.60
C SER A 185 3.44 2.32 -22.49
N ALA A 186 3.32 2.91 -21.30
CA ALA A 186 4.11 2.50 -20.14
C ALA A 186 3.60 1.16 -19.58
N CYS A 187 2.29 0.94 -19.51
CA CYS A 187 1.72 -0.36 -19.14
C CYS A 187 2.22 -1.47 -20.07
N HIS A 188 2.18 -1.23 -21.38
CA HIS A 188 2.75 -2.15 -22.37
C HIS A 188 4.23 -2.44 -22.08
N PHE A 189 5.03 -1.38 -21.93
CA PHE A 189 6.46 -1.51 -21.68
C PHE A 189 6.75 -2.33 -20.40
N ILE A 190 6.02 -2.08 -19.32
CA ILE A 190 6.18 -2.76 -18.04
C ILE A 190 5.85 -4.25 -18.14
N ILE A 191 4.69 -4.58 -18.72
CA ILE A 191 4.24 -5.96 -18.89
C ILE A 191 5.24 -6.72 -19.78
N SER A 192 5.70 -6.11 -20.87
CA SER A 192 6.70 -6.70 -21.76
C SER A 192 8.07 -6.87 -21.08
N GLN A 193 8.56 -5.85 -20.35
CA GLN A 193 9.88 -5.89 -19.71
C GLN A 193 9.94 -6.90 -18.57
N ALA A 194 8.87 -7.02 -17.80
CA ALA A 194 8.77 -7.98 -16.69
C ALA A 194 8.17 -9.33 -17.11
N GLU A 195 7.98 -9.56 -18.42
CA GLU A 195 7.43 -10.80 -19.00
C GLU A 195 6.15 -11.28 -18.30
N ILE A 196 5.26 -10.34 -17.98
CA ILE A 196 4.07 -10.62 -17.17
C ILE A 196 3.03 -11.36 -18.02
N ALA A 197 2.83 -12.64 -17.71
CA ALA A 197 1.85 -13.49 -18.38
C ALA A 197 0.42 -13.38 -17.83
N THR A 198 0.26 -12.88 -16.60
CA THR A 198 -1.04 -12.72 -15.95
C THR A 198 -1.20 -11.32 -15.36
N VAL A 199 -2.27 -10.63 -15.73
CA VAL A 199 -2.63 -9.32 -15.17
C VAL A 199 -4.01 -9.38 -14.53
N VAL A 200 -4.13 -8.81 -13.33
CA VAL A 200 -5.39 -8.52 -12.67
C VAL A 200 -5.80 -7.10 -13.00
N VAL A 201 -6.98 -6.89 -13.56
CA VAL A 201 -7.53 -5.59 -13.92
C VAL A 201 -8.78 -5.30 -13.10
N GLU A 202 -8.92 -4.06 -12.66
CA GLU A 202 -10.12 -3.66 -11.93
C GLU A 202 -11.33 -3.54 -12.85
N SER A 203 -11.25 -2.61 -13.80
CA SER A 203 -12.39 -2.17 -14.60
C SER A 203 -12.18 -2.41 -16.09
N GLU A 204 -13.27 -2.30 -16.86
CA GLU A 204 -13.22 -2.34 -18.31
C GLU A 204 -12.27 -1.28 -18.89
N LYS A 205 -12.20 -0.08 -18.28
CA LYS A 205 -11.25 0.97 -18.68
C LYS A 205 -9.81 0.50 -18.58
N ASN A 206 -9.44 -0.20 -17.49
CA ASN A 206 -8.09 -0.72 -17.32
C ASN A 206 -7.78 -1.80 -18.36
N LEU A 207 -8.75 -2.67 -18.65
CA LEU A 207 -8.61 -3.68 -19.70
C LEU A 207 -8.40 -3.04 -21.07
N LEU A 208 -9.24 -2.08 -21.46
CA LEU A 208 -9.14 -1.40 -22.75
C LEU A 208 -7.78 -0.71 -22.92
N SER A 209 -7.25 -0.09 -21.86
CA SER A 209 -5.90 0.51 -21.85
C SER A 209 -4.79 -0.52 -22.18
N ILE A 210 -4.96 -1.78 -21.77
CA ILE A 210 -4.03 -2.87 -22.16
C ILE A 210 -4.31 -3.34 -23.58
N LEU A 211 -5.59 -3.50 -23.95
CA LEU A 211 -6.00 -4.01 -25.27
C LEU A 211 -5.63 -3.08 -26.43
N GLU A 212 -5.50 -1.78 -26.18
CA GLU A 212 -5.02 -0.80 -27.17
C GLU A 212 -3.58 -1.06 -27.63
N ASN A 213 -2.74 -1.64 -26.76
CA ASN A 213 -1.35 -1.96 -27.08
C ASN A 213 -0.89 -3.22 -26.34
N ILE A 214 -1.33 -4.38 -26.82
CA ILE A 214 -1.20 -5.65 -26.09
C ILE A 214 0.24 -6.17 -26.10
N PRO A 215 0.80 -6.49 -24.93
CA PRO A 215 2.06 -7.22 -24.80
C PRO A 215 1.92 -8.68 -25.25
N LEU A 216 2.86 -9.15 -26.08
CA LEU A 216 2.84 -10.52 -26.62
C LEU A 216 2.95 -11.61 -25.55
N CYS A 217 3.54 -11.29 -24.39
CA CYS A 217 3.68 -12.23 -23.28
C CYS A 217 2.40 -12.42 -22.47
N LEU A 218 1.37 -11.57 -22.65
CA LEU A 218 0.16 -11.60 -21.83
C LEU A 218 -0.78 -12.74 -22.25
N GLU A 219 -1.05 -13.67 -21.34
CA GLU A 219 -1.91 -14.83 -21.60
C GLU A 219 -3.25 -14.75 -20.84
N ASN A 220 -3.19 -14.42 -19.55
CA ASN A 220 -4.35 -14.45 -18.65
C ASN A 220 -4.72 -13.05 -18.19
N ILE A 221 -6.01 -12.75 -18.23
CA ILE A 221 -6.61 -11.51 -17.75
C ILE A 221 -7.64 -11.87 -16.69
N ILE A 222 -7.41 -11.39 -15.47
CA ILE A 222 -8.31 -11.60 -14.33
C ILE A 222 -9.01 -10.27 -14.04
N TYR A 223 -10.33 -10.20 -14.15
CA TYR A 223 -11.08 -8.96 -13.98
C TYR A 223 -11.88 -8.94 -12.67
N MET A 224 -11.95 -7.78 -12.01
CA MET A 224 -12.66 -7.60 -10.74
C MET A 224 -14.09 -7.10 -10.91
N GLU A 225 -14.32 -6.17 -11.83
CA GLU A 225 -15.64 -5.62 -12.15
C GLU A 225 -16.25 -6.28 -13.39
N GLN A 226 -17.57 -6.25 -13.51
CA GLN A 226 -18.22 -6.85 -14.66
C GLN A 226 -17.82 -6.17 -15.97
N LEU A 227 -17.46 -7.01 -16.95
CA LEU A 227 -17.09 -6.58 -18.30
C LEU A 227 -18.26 -6.78 -19.25
N ARG A 228 -18.44 -5.87 -20.19
CA ARG A 228 -19.44 -6.05 -21.25
C ARG A 228 -19.10 -7.27 -22.12
N PRO A 229 -20.11 -8.04 -22.60
CA PRO A 229 -19.87 -9.22 -23.43
C PRO A 229 -19.01 -8.93 -24.68
N GLU A 230 -19.13 -7.74 -25.26
CA GLU A 230 -18.37 -7.32 -26.44
C GLU A 230 -16.87 -7.20 -26.12
N VAL A 231 -16.52 -6.64 -24.96
CA VAL A 231 -15.11 -6.51 -24.54
C VAL A 231 -14.51 -7.86 -24.18
N GLN A 232 -15.29 -8.73 -23.52
CA GLN A 232 -14.85 -10.10 -23.25
C GLN A 232 -14.59 -10.87 -24.55
N LYS A 233 -15.49 -10.75 -25.52
CA LYS A 233 -15.31 -11.36 -26.83
C LYS A 233 -14.06 -10.83 -27.52
N TRP A 234 -13.86 -9.51 -27.53
CA TRP A 234 -12.69 -8.90 -28.15
C TRP A 234 -11.38 -9.42 -27.55
N ALA A 235 -11.26 -9.49 -26.23
CA ALA A 235 -10.07 -10.06 -25.58
C ALA A 235 -9.85 -11.56 -25.91
N ARG A 236 -10.92 -12.36 -26.03
CA ARG A 236 -10.81 -13.77 -26.44
C ARG A 236 -10.43 -13.93 -27.91
N ASP A 237 -10.97 -13.10 -28.81
CA ASP A 237 -10.64 -13.09 -30.23
C ASP A 237 -9.16 -12.72 -30.45
N LEU A 238 -8.56 -11.98 -29.52
CA LEU A 238 -7.12 -11.68 -29.45
C LEU A 238 -6.28 -12.80 -28.81
N GLY A 239 -6.90 -13.89 -28.35
CA GLY A 239 -6.23 -15.07 -27.82
C GLY A 239 -6.05 -15.11 -26.30
N HIS A 240 -6.61 -14.15 -25.54
CA HIS A 240 -6.46 -14.11 -24.09
C HIS A 240 -7.51 -14.91 -23.35
N LYS A 241 -7.11 -15.51 -22.22
CA LYS A 241 -8.01 -16.19 -21.30
C LYS A 241 -8.52 -15.20 -20.27
N LEU A 242 -9.85 -15.10 -20.15
CA LEU A 242 -10.50 -14.22 -19.19
C LEU A 242 -11.12 -15.01 -18.05
N TYR A 243 -10.88 -14.54 -16.83
CA TYR A 243 -11.41 -15.09 -15.59
C TYR A 243 -11.93 -13.98 -14.68
N HIS A 244 -13.06 -14.18 -14.04
CA HIS A 244 -13.50 -13.26 -12.99
C HIS A 244 -12.69 -13.51 -11.71
N PHE A 245 -12.37 -12.48 -10.92
CA PHE A 245 -11.58 -12.61 -9.69
C PHE A 245 -12.11 -13.71 -8.75
N GLN A 246 -13.42 -13.72 -8.51
CA GLN A 246 -14.08 -14.73 -7.67
C GLN A 246 -14.04 -16.15 -8.27
N GLU A 247 -13.91 -16.28 -9.59
CA GLU A 247 -13.72 -17.59 -10.23
C GLU A 247 -12.36 -18.18 -9.85
N ILE A 248 -11.31 -17.35 -9.85
CA ILE A 248 -9.97 -17.74 -9.42
C ILE A 248 -9.97 -18.15 -7.94
N GLU A 249 -10.66 -17.39 -7.08
CA GLU A 249 -10.84 -17.78 -5.67
C GLU A 249 -11.53 -19.14 -5.54
N LYS A 250 -12.61 -19.39 -6.29
CA LYS A 250 -13.34 -20.68 -6.27
C LYS A 250 -12.49 -21.85 -6.76
N ILE A 251 -11.68 -21.64 -7.81
CA ILE A 251 -10.72 -22.65 -8.30
C ILE A 251 -9.74 -23.01 -7.17
N GLY A 252 -9.20 -22.02 -6.47
CA GLY A 252 -8.25 -22.26 -5.38
C GLY A 252 -8.86 -22.78 -4.08
N GLU A 253 -10.15 -22.54 -3.85
CA GLU A 253 -10.89 -23.10 -2.72
C GLU A 253 -11.06 -24.63 -2.85
N ASN A 254 -11.13 -25.16 -4.07
CA ASN A 254 -11.32 -26.58 -4.32
C ASN A 254 -10.19 -27.44 -3.73
N LYS A 255 -10.52 -28.15 -2.63
CA LYS A 255 -9.57 -28.94 -1.83
C LYS A 255 -8.97 -30.13 -2.54
N GLN A 256 -9.57 -30.61 -3.63
CA GLN A 256 -9.09 -31.81 -4.32
C GLN A 256 -7.72 -31.60 -4.98
N ASN A 257 -7.37 -30.36 -5.34
CA ASN A 257 -6.12 -30.01 -6.04
C ASN A 257 -5.36 -28.88 -5.34
N TRP A 258 -5.34 -28.87 -4.00
CA TRP A 258 -4.69 -27.79 -3.28
C TRP A 258 -3.18 -27.73 -3.52
N TYR A 259 -2.73 -26.58 -4.02
CA TYR A 259 -1.34 -26.17 -3.90
C TYR A 259 -1.09 -25.71 -2.46
N SER A 260 -0.08 -26.30 -1.81
CA SER A 260 0.41 -25.82 -0.51
C SER A 260 1.04 -24.44 -0.67
N GLU A 261 0.80 -23.58 0.30
CA GLU A 261 1.45 -22.27 0.38
C GLU A 261 2.97 -22.44 0.36
N LYS A 262 3.64 -21.48 -0.28
CA LYS A 262 5.10 -21.37 -0.34
C LYS A 262 5.44 -19.99 0.20
N PRO A 263 5.66 -19.86 1.53
CA PRO A 263 6.07 -18.59 2.11
C PRO A 263 7.41 -18.14 1.50
N PRO A 264 7.55 -16.86 1.15
CA PRO A 264 8.76 -16.35 0.51
C PRO A 264 9.90 -16.19 1.53
N LYS A 265 11.13 -16.19 1.03
CA LYS A 265 12.32 -15.86 1.83
C LYS A 265 12.50 -14.34 1.91
N PRO A 266 13.21 -13.82 2.94
CA PRO A 266 13.49 -12.39 3.06
C PRO A 266 14.10 -11.75 1.80
N ASP A 267 14.99 -12.47 1.12
CA ASP A 267 15.71 -11.96 -0.06
C ASP A 267 14.94 -12.14 -1.37
N ASP A 268 13.78 -12.82 -1.35
CA ASP A 268 12.91 -12.90 -2.52
C ASP A 268 12.26 -11.54 -2.80
N ILE A 269 11.93 -11.29 -4.06
CA ILE A 269 11.27 -10.06 -4.49
C ILE A 269 9.84 -10.05 -3.95
N ALA A 270 9.49 -9.03 -3.16
CA ALA A 270 8.12 -8.79 -2.76
C ALA A 270 7.36 -8.09 -3.89
N PHE A 271 7.93 -6.98 -4.37
CA PHE A 271 7.29 -6.07 -5.32
C PHE A 271 8.28 -5.59 -6.37
N LEU A 272 7.79 -5.39 -7.60
CA LEU A 272 8.50 -4.65 -8.64
C LEU A 272 7.73 -3.35 -8.94
N CYS A 273 8.15 -2.25 -8.32
CA CYS A 273 7.47 -0.96 -8.45
C CYS A 273 8.12 -0.12 -9.56
N TYR A 274 7.36 0.23 -10.59
CA TYR A 274 7.86 1.11 -11.65
C TYR A 274 7.75 2.58 -11.28
N THR A 275 8.75 3.36 -11.69
CA THR A 275 8.78 4.82 -11.55
C THR A 275 9.00 5.46 -12.91
N SER A 276 8.40 6.63 -13.15
CA SER A 276 8.45 7.32 -14.45
C SER A 276 9.87 7.71 -14.91
N GLY A 277 10.85 7.75 -14.00
CA GLY A 277 12.24 8.10 -14.31
C GLY A 277 12.40 9.53 -14.87
N THR A 278 13.62 10.06 -14.84
CA THR A 278 13.94 11.34 -15.50
C THR A 278 14.11 11.20 -17.01
N THR A 279 14.28 9.96 -17.50
CA THR A 279 14.59 9.62 -18.89
C THR A 279 13.34 9.25 -19.71
N GLY A 280 12.14 9.40 -19.16
CA GLY A 280 10.86 9.08 -19.82
C GLY A 280 10.50 7.58 -19.86
N THR A 281 11.49 6.69 -19.90
CA THR A 281 11.28 5.23 -19.78
C THR A 281 11.12 4.82 -18.33
N PRO A 282 10.02 4.10 -17.96
CA PRO A 282 9.84 3.60 -16.61
C PRO A 282 10.97 2.67 -16.17
N LYS A 283 11.34 2.71 -14.88
CA LYS A 283 12.34 1.81 -14.29
C LYS A 283 11.72 1.00 -13.15
N GLY A 284 11.84 -0.32 -13.22
CA GLY A 284 11.38 -1.25 -12.19
C GLY A 284 12.33 -1.26 -10.99
N VAL A 285 11.85 -0.79 -9.85
CA VAL A 285 12.55 -0.85 -8.56
C VAL A 285 12.22 -2.18 -7.90
N ILE A 286 13.24 -3.01 -7.71
CA ILE A 286 13.13 -4.28 -7.00
C ILE A 286 13.04 -3.98 -5.49
N ILE A 287 11.98 -4.46 -4.85
CA ILE A 287 11.79 -4.36 -3.40
C ILE A 287 11.71 -5.79 -2.86
N THR A 288 12.69 -6.18 -2.04
CA THR A 288 12.68 -7.49 -1.37
C THR A 288 11.75 -7.49 -0.17
N HIS A 289 11.37 -8.68 0.30
CA HIS A 289 10.62 -8.84 1.54
C HIS A 289 11.35 -8.24 2.75
N ALA A 290 12.67 -8.43 2.82
CA ALA A 290 13.52 -7.83 3.85
C ALA A 290 13.50 -6.30 3.82
N ASN A 291 13.58 -5.68 2.63
CA ASN A 291 13.49 -4.22 2.51
C ASN A 291 12.15 -3.70 3.02
N TYR A 292 11.07 -4.38 2.63
CA TYR A 292 9.73 -3.96 3.01
C TYR A 292 9.46 -4.12 4.51
N VAL A 293 9.77 -5.28 5.08
CA VAL A 293 9.65 -5.53 6.53
C VAL A 293 10.51 -4.56 7.33
N SER A 294 11.71 -4.24 6.83
CA SER A 294 12.56 -3.26 7.48
C SER A 294 11.96 -1.87 7.49
N ASN A 295 11.36 -1.45 6.39
CA ASN A 295 10.74 -0.13 6.29
C ASN A 295 9.55 0.01 7.25
N ILE A 296 8.60 -0.93 7.24
CA ILE A 296 7.42 -0.88 8.12
C ILE A 296 7.81 -1.02 9.61
N SER A 297 8.86 -1.81 9.89
CA SER A 297 9.40 -1.94 11.25
C SER A 297 9.97 -0.61 11.75
N SER A 298 10.71 0.12 10.90
CA SER A 298 11.24 1.44 11.25
C SER A 298 10.14 2.45 11.51
N VAL A 299 9.06 2.44 10.71
CA VAL A 299 7.88 3.31 10.93
C VAL A 299 7.25 3.04 12.29
N LEU A 300 6.96 1.77 12.62
CA LEU A 300 6.39 1.40 13.92
C LEU A 300 7.28 1.80 15.10
N THR A 301 8.59 1.59 14.97
CA THR A 301 9.56 1.94 16.01
C THR A 301 9.60 3.45 16.23
N TRP A 302 9.62 4.23 15.14
CA TRP A 302 9.61 5.68 15.21
C TRP A 302 8.32 6.22 15.83
N LEU A 303 7.16 5.70 15.42
CA LEU A 303 5.87 6.06 16.00
C LEU A 303 5.81 5.72 17.49
N ASN A 304 6.30 4.55 17.89
CA ASN A 304 6.36 4.14 19.29
C ASN A 304 7.25 5.08 20.13
N HIS A 305 8.47 5.40 19.65
CA HIS A 305 9.36 6.35 20.35
C HIS A 305 8.78 7.76 20.45
N SER A 306 7.91 8.13 19.51
CA SER A 306 7.24 9.44 19.50
C SER A 306 5.95 9.47 20.33
N GLY A 307 5.62 8.39 21.06
CA GLY A 307 4.39 8.29 21.86
C GLY A 307 3.13 8.02 21.03
N HIS A 308 3.27 7.74 19.74
CA HIS A 308 2.19 7.53 18.78
C HIS A 308 2.03 6.05 18.38
N LEU A 309 2.24 5.13 19.32
CA LEU A 309 2.17 3.67 19.11
C LEU A 309 0.91 3.27 18.35
N LEU A 310 1.06 2.59 17.21
CA LEU A 310 -0.06 1.98 16.49
C LEU A 310 -0.60 0.76 17.23
N THR A 311 -1.92 0.65 17.33
CA THR A 311 -2.61 -0.47 17.97
C THR A 311 -3.66 -1.07 17.04
N LYS A 312 -4.24 -2.21 17.44
CA LYS A 312 -5.36 -2.84 16.73
C LYS A 312 -6.62 -1.99 16.62
N ASP A 313 -6.73 -0.92 17.43
CA ASP A 313 -7.88 -0.02 17.45
C ASP A 313 -7.68 1.17 16.48
N ASP A 314 -6.50 1.30 15.88
CA ASP A 314 -6.25 2.29 14.85
C ASP A 314 -6.91 1.91 13.51
N VAL A 315 -7.31 2.92 12.74
CA VAL A 315 -7.95 2.76 11.43
C VAL A 315 -7.28 3.68 10.42
N LEU A 316 -6.74 3.08 9.35
CA LEU A 316 -6.17 3.77 8.20
C LEU A 316 -7.26 4.15 7.22
N PHE A 317 -7.22 5.37 6.71
CA PHE A 317 -7.94 5.72 5.48
C PHE A 317 -7.05 5.56 4.26
N SER A 318 -7.28 4.50 3.48
CA SER A 318 -6.50 4.16 2.30
C SER A 318 -6.93 5.03 1.11
N LEU A 319 -6.07 6.00 0.77
CA LEU A 319 -6.37 7.09 -0.16
C LEU A 319 -5.30 7.27 -1.24
N LEU A 320 -4.01 7.08 -0.93
CA LEU A 320 -2.96 7.17 -1.95
C LEU A 320 -2.93 5.87 -2.75
N PRO A 321 -2.56 5.88 -4.04
CA PRO A 321 -2.58 4.66 -4.83
C PRO A 321 -1.68 3.56 -4.25
N LEU A 322 -2.21 2.35 -4.08
CA LEU A 322 -1.47 1.14 -3.71
C LEU A 322 -0.42 0.73 -4.75
N ALA A 323 -0.47 1.33 -5.94
CA ALA A 323 0.62 1.21 -6.90
C ALA A 323 1.90 1.95 -6.47
N HIS A 324 1.78 2.93 -5.57
CA HIS A 324 2.88 3.69 -5.04
C HIS A 324 3.36 3.09 -3.70
N ILE A 325 4.68 3.02 -3.50
CA ILE A 325 5.26 2.39 -2.30
C ILE A 325 4.81 3.06 -0.99
N TYR A 326 4.46 4.35 -1.03
CA TYR A 326 4.01 5.09 0.15
C TYR A 326 2.74 4.50 0.78
N GLU A 327 1.69 4.26 -0.02
CA GLU A 327 0.49 3.65 0.53
C GLU A 327 0.78 2.24 1.02
N ARG A 328 1.54 1.46 0.23
CA ARG A 328 1.90 0.08 0.58
C ARG A 328 2.55 -0.02 1.95
N PHE A 329 3.62 0.73 2.22
CA PHE A 329 4.27 0.63 3.53
C PHE A 329 3.38 1.17 4.66
N THR A 330 2.48 2.12 4.36
CA THR A 330 1.50 2.61 5.34
C THR A 330 0.52 1.50 5.71
N GLU A 331 -0.12 0.87 4.73
CA GLU A 331 -0.98 -0.30 4.94
C GLU A 331 -0.22 -1.43 5.64
N GLY A 332 1.02 -1.71 5.22
CA GLY A 332 1.85 -2.73 5.85
C GLY A 332 2.16 -2.46 7.31
N SER A 333 2.41 -1.21 7.70
CA SER A 333 2.63 -0.82 9.09
C SER A 333 1.36 -1.01 9.93
N MET A 334 0.20 -0.66 9.36
CA MET A 334 -1.11 -0.82 9.99
C MET A 334 -1.45 -2.30 10.20
N LEU A 335 -1.31 -3.12 9.15
CA LEU A 335 -1.54 -4.57 9.24
C LEU A 335 -0.57 -5.25 10.20
N LEU A 336 0.70 -4.80 10.24
CA LEU A 336 1.67 -5.31 11.20
C LEU A 336 1.25 -5.04 12.65
N ALA A 337 0.63 -3.88 12.92
CA ALA A 337 0.09 -3.52 14.23
C ALA A 337 -1.25 -4.20 14.58
N GLY A 338 -1.88 -4.92 13.65
CA GLY A 338 -3.21 -5.49 13.81
C GLY A 338 -4.35 -4.48 13.61
N ALA A 339 -4.05 -3.31 13.05
CA ALA A 339 -5.00 -2.23 12.78
C ALA A 339 -5.91 -2.54 11.58
N SER A 340 -6.90 -1.68 11.33
CA SER A 340 -7.83 -1.83 10.21
C SER A 340 -7.55 -0.84 9.07
N ILE A 341 -7.91 -1.20 7.83
CA ILE A 341 -7.78 -0.36 6.63
C ILE A 341 -9.16 -0.14 6.02
N GLY A 342 -9.62 1.10 5.95
CA GLY A 342 -10.82 1.50 5.21
C GLY A 342 -10.46 2.17 3.89
N PHE A 343 -10.95 1.63 2.78
CA PHE A 343 -10.70 2.17 1.43
C PHE A 343 -11.63 3.33 1.10
N SER A 344 -11.07 4.40 0.50
CA SER A 344 -11.87 5.46 -0.09
C SER A 344 -12.77 4.92 -1.21
N SER A 345 -14.05 5.28 -1.18
CA SER A 345 -15.03 4.89 -2.20
C SER A 345 -14.85 5.69 -3.50
N ASP A 346 -14.54 6.98 -3.37
CA ASP A 346 -14.30 7.91 -4.47
C ASP A 346 -13.50 9.12 -3.95
N PRO A 347 -12.39 9.53 -4.60
CA PRO A 347 -11.68 10.75 -4.26
C PRO A 347 -12.54 12.02 -4.24
N LEU A 348 -13.70 12.05 -4.88
CA LEU A 348 -14.67 13.16 -4.84
C LEU A 348 -15.53 13.14 -3.56
N LYS A 349 -15.75 11.96 -2.97
CA LYS A 349 -16.54 11.73 -1.74
C LYS A 349 -15.68 11.70 -0.47
N LEU A 350 -14.48 12.29 -0.55
CA LEU A 350 -13.47 12.29 0.51
C LEU A 350 -14.04 12.63 1.91
N LEU A 351 -14.79 13.73 2.04
CA LEU A 351 -15.31 14.17 3.34
C LEU A 351 -16.37 13.20 3.89
N ASP A 352 -17.27 12.69 3.05
CA ASP A 352 -18.30 11.74 3.45
C ASP A 352 -17.69 10.42 3.91
N ASP A 353 -16.63 9.97 3.22
CA ASP A 353 -15.88 8.77 3.59
C ASP A 353 -15.12 8.96 4.90
N LEU A 354 -14.50 10.12 5.12
CA LEU A 354 -13.84 10.43 6.39
C LEU A 354 -14.85 10.45 7.54
N GLN A 355 -16.00 11.12 7.38
CA GLN A 355 -17.04 11.17 8.41
C GLN A 355 -17.60 9.79 8.76
N ALA A 356 -17.78 8.93 7.75
CA ALA A 356 -18.27 7.57 7.93
C ALA A 356 -17.22 6.63 8.56
N LEU A 357 -15.96 6.73 8.12
CA LEU A 357 -14.88 5.83 8.58
C LEU A 357 -14.32 6.23 9.94
N ARG A 358 -14.22 7.53 10.22
CA ARG A 358 -13.54 8.11 11.39
C ARG A 358 -12.12 7.55 11.58
N PRO A 359 -11.24 7.69 10.57
CA PRO A 359 -9.90 7.13 10.65
C PRO A 359 -9.08 7.80 11.75
N THR A 360 -8.16 7.03 12.35
CA THR A 360 -7.14 7.54 13.29
C THR A 360 -5.81 7.81 12.60
N PHE A 361 -5.63 7.33 11.37
CA PHE A 361 -4.43 7.51 10.58
C PHE A 361 -4.76 7.84 9.12
N ILE A 362 -4.16 8.91 8.59
CA ILE A 362 -4.32 9.31 7.18
C ILE A 362 -2.93 9.61 6.58
N PRO A 363 -2.52 8.90 5.51
CA PRO A 363 -1.33 9.25 4.77
C PRO A 363 -1.61 10.49 3.93
N CYS A 364 -0.80 11.53 4.10
CA CYS A 364 -1.01 12.81 3.46
C CYS A 364 0.14 13.18 2.52
N VAL A 365 -0.22 13.88 1.44
CA VAL A 365 0.70 14.58 0.54
C VAL A 365 0.21 16.02 0.36
N PRO A 366 1.09 16.98 0.02
CA PRO A 366 0.72 18.39 -0.10
C PRO A 366 -0.54 18.66 -0.93
N ARG A 367 -0.72 17.91 -2.03
CA ARG A 367 -1.89 18.05 -2.89
C ARG A 367 -3.22 17.70 -2.20
N ILE A 368 -3.22 16.73 -1.29
CA ILE A 368 -4.42 16.38 -0.49
C ILE A 368 -4.70 17.52 0.48
N LEU A 369 -3.67 18.03 1.17
CA LEU A 369 -3.82 19.13 2.11
C LEU A 369 -4.39 20.38 1.41
N ASN A 370 -3.89 20.74 0.22
CA ASN A 370 -4.43 21.83 -0.57
C ASN A 370 -5.91 21.61 -0.92
N ARG A 371 -6.27 20.40 -1.36
CA ARG A 371 -7.65 20.09 -1.73
C ARG A 371 -8.63 20.20 -0.56
N ILE A 372 -8.17 19.89 0.66
CA ILE A 372 -8.98 20.05 1.85
C ILE A 372 -9.02 21.54 2.28
N TYR A 373 -7.91 22.27 2.13
CA TYR A 373 -7.85 23.71 2.43
C TYR A 373 -8.74 24.57 1.50
N ASP A 374 -8.83 24.20 0.22
CA ASP A 374 -9.60 24.94 -0.79
C ASP A 374 -11.12 24.74 -0.67
N LYS A 375 -11.59 23.80 0.17
CA LYS A 375 -12.99 23.58 0.50
C LYS A 375 -13.34 24.25 1.83
#